data_AF-A0A852TXA7-F1
#
_entry.id   AF-A0A852TXA7-F1
#
_cell.length_a   1.000
_cell.length_b   1.000
_cell.length_c   1.000
_cell.angle_alpha   90.00
_cell.angle_beta   90.00
_cell.angle_gamma   90.00
#
_symmetry.space_group_name_H-M   'P 1'
#
loop_
_entity.id
_entity.type
_entity.pdbx_description
1 polymer ?
#
loop_
_entity_poly.entity_id
_entity_poly.type
_entity_poly.pdbx_seq_one_letter_code
_entity_poly.pdbx_strand_id
1 'polypeptide(L)'
;MAYQRRSRVEHQIALARALSRAATIELPDRRTAFCSLLHPVLRERLRLDAAPGAFAHDLVQVAEQYRGIGALGTSLAVLDRLEDGSRAMRAIWAAAAPLLGADAPEAEGPGTRTPDTGAAEAGGPP
;
A
#
# COMPACT_ATOMS: atom_id res chain seq x y z
N MET A 1 -8.06 25.76 -4.75
CA MET A 1 -7.04 25.17 -3.84
C MET A 1 -7.62 24.61 -2.52
N ALA A 2 -8.64 25.22 -1.90
CA ALA A 2 -9.24 24.69 -0.65
C ALA A 2 -9.98 23.34 -0.82
N TYR A 3 -10.66 23.14 -1.96
CA TYR A 3 -11.41 21.91 -2.26
C TYR A 3 -10.50 20.67 -2.30
N GLN A 4 -9.36 20.74 -3.00
CA GLN A 4 -8.40 19.64 -3.09
C GLN A 4 -7.80 19.25 -1.73
N ARG A 5 -7.54 20.22 -0.85
CA ARG A 5 -7.07 19.92 0.52
C ARG A 5 -8.13 19.18 1.33
N ARG A 6 -9.40 19.61 1.23
CA ARG A 6 -10.51 18.97 1.96
C ARG A 6 -10.74 17.53 1.51
N SER A 7 -10.81 17.28 0.19
CA SER A 7 -10.98 15.92 -0.35
C SER A 7 -9.81 15.00 0.06
N ARG A 8 -8.59 15.53 0.09
CA ARG A 8 -7.42 14.74 0.50
C ARG A 8 -7.47 14.31 1.97
N VAL A 9 -7.88 15.20 2.87
CA VAL A 9 -8.07 14.87 4.29
C VAL A 9 -9.17 13.82 4.45
N GLU A 10 -10.27 13.92 3.70
CA GLU A 10 -11.35 12.92 3.71
C GLU A 10 -10.83 11.54 3.27
N HIS A 11 -10.00 11.47 2.23
CA HIS A 11 -9.37 10.23 1.79
C HIS A 11 -8.38 9.66 2.82
N GLN A 12 -7.59 10.52 3.50
CA GLN A 12 -6.70 10.08 4.59
C GLN A 12 -7.48 9.46 5.75
N ILE A 13 -8.60 10.08 6.14
CA ILE A 13 -9.49 9.56 7.19
C ILE A 13 -10.09 8.22 6.75
N ALA A 14 -10.55 8.11 5.51
CA ALA A 14 -11.11 6.87 4.98
C ALA A 14 -10.07 5.74 4.99
N LEU A 15 -8.83 6.02 4.58
CA LEU A 15 -7.74 5.06 4.59
C LEU A 15 -7.37 4.63 6.01
N ALA A 16 -7.20 5.57 6.95
CA ALA A 16 -6.90 5.27 8.34
C ALA A 16 -7.98 4.36 8.96
N ARG A 17 -9.26 4.60 8.64
CA ARG A 17 -10.38 3.77 9.11
C ARG A 17 -10.38 2.37 8.49
N ALA A 18 -9.94 2.22 7.24
CA ALA A 18 -9.80 0.92 6.62
C ALA A 18 -8.63 0.14 7.25
N LEU A 19 -7.49 0.79 7.43
CA LEU A 19 -6.30 0.23 8.07
C LEU A 19 -6.55 -0.23 9.50
N SER A 20 -7.32 0.53 10.29
CA SER A 20 -7.59 0.18 11.69
C SER A 20 -8.38 -1.11 11.88
N ARG A 21 -8.92 -1.69 10.79
CA ARG A 21 -9.68 -2.94 10.78
C ARG A 21 -8.89 -4.12 10.21
N ALA A 22 -7.66 -3.90 9.75
CA ALA A 22 -6.79 -4.99 9.34
C ALA A 22 -6.32 -5.74 10.59
N ALA A 23 -6.33 -7.08 10.54
CA ALA A 23 -5.91 -7.91 11.66
C ALA A 23 -4.46 -7.61 12.08
N THR A 24 -3.62 -7.26 11.11
CA THR A 24 -2.23 -6.84 11.32
C THR A 24 -2.12 -5.56 12.15
N ILE A 25 -3.07 -4.63 12.05
CA ILE A 25 -3.08 -3.39 12.81
C ILE A 25 -3.79 -3.57 14.16
N GLU A 26 -4.88 -4.33 14.17
CA GLU A 26 -5.66 -4.60 15.38
C GLU A 26 -4.84 -5.35 16.44
N LEU A 27 -4.14 -6.41 16.03
CA LEU A 27 -3.38 -7.27 16.94
C LEU A 27 -1.99 -6.69 17.28
N PRO A 28 -1.64 -6.49 18.56
CA PRO A 28 -0.38 -5.84 18.97
C PRO A 28 0.89 -6.53 18.44
N ASP A 29 0.94 -7.86 18.48
CA ASP A 29 2.10 -8.63 18.03
C ASP A 29 2.32 -8.48 16.52
N ARG A 30 1.23 -8.56 15.74
CA ARG A 30 1.29 -8.39 14.28
C ARG A 30 1.63 -6.96 13.89
N ARG A 31 1.17 -5.98 14.66
CA ARG A 31 1.49 -4.56 14.44
C ARG A 31 2.97 -4.29 14.67
N THR A 32 3.55 -4.90 15.70
CA THR A 32 4.98 -4.83 15.98
C THR A 32 5.79 -5.44 14.84
N ALA A 33 5.39 -6.63 14.37
CA ALA A 33 6.02 -7.27 13.22
C ALA A 33 5.92 -6.41 11.95
N PHE A 34 4.74 -5.86 11.65
CA PHE A 34 4.52 -4.94 10.55
C PHE A 34 5.43 -3.70 10.63
N CYS A 35 5.47 -3.05 11.79
CA CYS A 35 6.33 -1.88 11.99
C CYS A 35 7.81 -2.20 11.79
N SER A 36 8.28 -3.38 12.17
CA SER A 36 9.69 -3.76 11.94
C SER A 36 10.10 -3.73 10.46
N LEU A 37 9.14 -3.97 9.55
CA LEU A 37 9.31 -4.03 8.10
C LEU A 37 9.12 -2.67 7.40
N LEU A 38 8.68 -1.64 8.12
CA LEU A 38 8.47 -0.31 7.56
C LEU A 38 9.78 0.45 7.37
N HIS A 39 9.73 1.48 6.52
CA HIS A 39 10.82 2.41 6.33
C HIS A 39 11.24 3.04 7.68
N PRO A 40 12.54 3.19 7.98
CA PRO A 40 13.02 3.70 9.28
C PRO A 40 12.33 4.98 9.77
N VAL A 41 12.12 5.94 8.87
CA VAL A 41 11.44 7.22 9.18
C VAL A 41 10.01 7.06 9.68
N LEU A 42 9.31 5.99 9.28
CA LEU A 42 7.98 5.69 9.79
C LEU A 42 8.10 5.07 11.18
N ARG A 43 9.01 4.11 11.35
CA ARG A 43 9.22 3.39 12.61
C ARG A 43 9.49 4.32 13.78
N GLU A 44 10.32 5.33 13.56
CA GLU A 44 10.71 6.31 14.60
C GLU A 44 9.56 7.23 15.04
N ARG A 45 8.49 7.33 14.23
CA ARG A 45 7.40 8.29 14.47
C ARG A 45 6.08 7.63 14.84
N LEU A 46 5.98 6.31 14.74
CA LEU A 46 4.77 5.55 15.07
C LEU A 46 4.77 5.09 16.52
N ARG A 47 3.60 5.21 17.16
CA ARG A 47 3.38 4.74 18.54
C ARG A 47 2.72 3.37 18.52
N LEU A 48 3.48 2.32 18.82
CA LEU A 48 2.98 0.94 18.80
C LEU A 48 1.88 0.69 19.83
N ASP A 49 1.94 1.36 20.99
CA ASP A 49 0.96 1.20 22.08
C ASP A 49 -0.35 1.96 21.87
N ALA A 50 -0.47 2.71 20.77
CA ALA A 50 -1.69 3.45 20.47
C ALA A 50 -2.87 2.52 20.16
N ALA A 51 -4.10 2.98 20.36
CA ALA A 51 -5.28 2.27 19.87
C ALA A 51 -5.20 2.09 18.34
N PRO A 52 -5.75 1.01 17.74
CA PRO A 52 -5.61 0.72 16.30
C PRO A 52 -6.00 1.89 15.38
N GLY A 53 -7.05 2.63 15.74
CA GLY A 53 -7.48 3.83 15.00
C GLY A 53 -6.47 4.98 15.04
N ALA A 54 -5.86 5.22 16.22
CA ALA A 54 -4.84 6.25 16.38
C ALA A 54 -3.55 5.86 15.65
N PHE A 55 -3.12 4.60 15.78
CA PHE A 55 -1.98 4.06 15.05
C PHE A 55 -2.17 4.21 13.52
N ALA A 56 -3.32 3.80 13.00
CA ALA A 56 -3.62 3.88 11.57
C ALA A 56 -3.64 5.33 11.06
N HIS A 57 -4.18 6.25 11.85
CA HIS A 57 -4.17 7.67 11.53
C HIS A 57 -2.74 8.24 11.48
N ASP A 58 -1.91 7.92 12.48
CA ASP A 58 -0.51 8.34 12.52
C ASP A 58 0.28 7.76 11.33
N LEU A 59 0.06 6.49 10.99
CA LEU A 59 0.67 5.85 9.81
C LEU A 59 0.36 6.62 8.53
N VAL A 60 -0.91 6.95 8.28
CA VAL A 60 -1.31 7.70 7.09
C VAL A 60 -0.72 9.11 7.09
N GLN A 61 -0.76 9.81 8.23
CA GLN A 61 -0.21 11.17 8.32
C GLN A 61 1.30 11.19 8.08
N VAL A 62 2.06 10.30 8.74
CA VAL A 62 3.51 10.26 8.60
C VAL A 62 3.86 9.82 7.18
N ALA A 63 3.24 8.76 6.65
CA ALA A 63 3.51 8.32 5.28
C ALA A 63 3.26 9.42 4.24
N GLU A 64 2.26 10.27 4.46
CA GLU A 64 1.98 11.39 3.58
C GLU A 64 3.04 12.51 3.66
N GLN A 65 3.62 12.76 4.84
CA GLN A 65 4.77 13.68 4.96
C GLN A 65 5.96 13.21 4.12
N TYR A 66 6.09 11.90 3.92
CA TYR A 66 7.15 11.26 3.13
C TYR A 66 6.65 10.74 1.77
N ARG A 67 5.62 11.37 1.18
CA ARG A 67 5.09 10.96 -0.14
C ARG A 67 6.14 10.95 -1.24
N GLY A 68 7.12 11.86 -1.17
CA GLY A 68 8.21 11.95 -2.16
C GLY A 68 9.09 10.71 -2.28
N ILE A 69 9.04 9.80 -1.31
CA ILE A 69 9.75 8.51 -1.33
C ILE A 69 8.79 7.30 -1.40
N GLY A 70 7.51 7.51 -1.70
CA GLY A 70 6.54 6.42 -1.83
C GLY A 70 6.28 5.64 -0.54
N ALA A 71 6.47 6.27 0.63
CA ALA A 71 6.35 5.61 1.94
C ALA A 71 4.99 4.93 2.14
N LEU A 72 3.91 5.58 1.67
CA LEU A 72 2.56 5.03 1.75
C LEU A 72 2.40 3.76 0.90
N GLY A 73 2.78 3.81 -0.37
CA GLY A 73 2.67 2.67 -1.29
C GLY A 73 3.49 1.47 -0.80
N THR A 74 4.72 1.71 -0.35
CA THR A 74 5.60 0.68 0.22
C THR A 74 4.98 0.04 1.46
N SER A 75 4.44 0.85 2.37
CA SER A 75 3.79 0.35 3.60
C SER A 75 2.58 -0.51 3.30
N LEU A 76 1.76 -0.11 2.31
CA LEU A 76 0.59 -0.87 1.87
C LEU A 76 0.99 -2.19 1.19
N ALA A 77 2.06 -2.20 0.40
CA ALA A 77 2.58 -3.42 -0.20
C ALA A 77 3.11 -4.43 0.85
N VAL A 78 3.76 -3.95 1.92
CA VAL A 78 4.16 -4.80 3.05
C VAL A 78 2.92 -5.34 3.77
N LEU A 79 1.92 -4.50 4.01
CA LEU A 79 0.68 -4.90 4.65
C LEU A 79 -0.09 -5.96 3.83
N ASP A 80 -0.14 -5.80 2.50
CA ASP A 80 -0.77 -6.73 1.56
C ASP A 80 -0.21 -8.14 1.68
N ARG A 81 1.12 -8.26 1.78
CA ARG A 81 1.82 -9.54 1.98
C ARG A 81 1.51 -10.20 3.32
N LEU A 82 1.29 -9.41 4.38
CA LEU A 82 0.95 -9.91 5.71
C LEU A 82 -0.53 -10.30 5.84
N GLU A 83 -1.40 -9.63 5.08
CA GLU A 83 -2.85 -9.85 5.07
C GLU A 83 -3.29 -10.91 4.04
N ASP A 84 -2.40 -11.36 3.16
CA ASP A 84 -2.63 -12.42 2.17
C ASP A 84 -3.93 -12.23 1.36
N GLY A 85 -4.10 -11.02 0.80
CA GLY A 85 -5.26 -10.71 -0.05
C GLY A 85 -6.61 -10.62 0.68
N SER A 86 -6.60 -10.36 1.99
CA SER A 86 -7.80 -10.27 2.81
C SER A 86 -8.84 -9.29 2.25
N ARG A 87 -10.13 -9.50 2.58
CA ARG A 87 -11.21 -8.57 2.21
C ARG A 87 -10.96 -7.17 2.79
N ALA A 88 -10.30 -7.07 3.95
CA ALA A 88 -9.88 -5.80 4.54
C ALA A 88 -8.86 -5.10 3.63
N MET A 89 -7.93 -5.84 3.05
CA MET A 89 -6.92 -5.30 2.16
C MET A 89 -7.49 -4.71 0.87
N ARG A 90 -8.53 -5.33 0.28
CA ARG A 90 -9.26 -4.73 -0.85
C ARG A 90 -9.88 -3.37 -0.50
N ALA A 91 -10.44 -3.24 0.70
CA ALA A 91 -10.99 -1.97 1.17
C ALA A 91 -9.89 -0.92 1.42
N ILE A 92 -8.73 -1.35 1.91
CA ILE A 92 -7.55 -0.49 2.12
C ILE A 92 -7.05 0.05 0.78
N TRP A 93 -6.85 -0.81 -0.24
CA TRP A 93 -6.43 -0.38 -1.56
C TRP A 93 -7.42 0.58 -2.22
N ALA A 94 -8.73 0.30 -2.12
CA ALA A 94 -9.76 1.20 -2.62
C ALA A 94 -9.73 2.58 -1.94
N ALA A 95 -9.47 2.63 -0.63
CA ALA A 95 -9.33 3.89 0.11
C ALA A 95 -8.00 4.61 -0.17
N ALA A 96 -6.94 3.88 -0.52
CA ALA A 96 -5.62 4.43 -0.80
C ALA A 96 -5.47 4.98 -2.23
N ALA A 97 -6.22 4.45 -3.20
CA ALA A 97 -6.11 4.82 -4.61
C ALA A 97 -6.13 6.34 -4.86
N PRO A 98 -7.02 7.14 -4.24
CA PRO A 98 -7.03 8.60 -4.42
C PRO A 98 -5.80 9.33 -3.87
N LEU A 99 -5.07 8.72 -2.92
CA LEU A 99 -3.88 9.31 -2.27
C LEU A 99 -2.59 8.95 -3.01
N LEU A 100 -2.51 7.71 -3.51
CA LEU A 100 -1.39 7.23 -4.32
C LEU A 100 -1.37 7.90 -5.70
N GLY A 101 -2.54 8.14 -6.30
CA GLY A 101 -2.61 8.63 -7.68
C GLY A 101 -2.20 7.53 -8.68
N ALA A 102 -1.60 7.91 -9.81
CA ALA A 102 -1.10 6.97 -10.84
C ALA A 102 0.14 6.16 -10.39
N ASP A 103 0.72 6.47 -9.23
CA ASP A 103 1.83 5.75 -8.58
C ASP A 103 1.36 4.56 -7.73
N ALA A 104 0.11 4.12 -7.88
CA ALA A 104 -0.24 2.78 -7.40
C ALA A 104 0.72 1.81 -8.10
N PRO A 105 1.48 0.97 -7.36
CA PRO A 105 2.25 -0.06 -8.02
C PRO A 105 1.25 -0.82 -8.89
N GLU A 106 1.47 -0.84 -10.20
CA GLU A 106 0.73 -1.74 -11.08
C GLU A 106 0.79 -3.08 -10.37
N ALA A 107 -0.36 -3.51 -9.82
CA ALA A 107 -0.48 -4.84 -9.30
C ALA A 107 -0.16 -5.70 -10.51
N GLU A 108 1.06 -6.24 -10.56
CA GLU A 108 1.47 -7.17 -11.60
C GLU A 108 0.40 -8.26 -11.59
N GLY A 109 -0.46 -8.20 -12.60
CA GLY A 109 -1.38 -9.27 -12.90
C GLY A 109 -0.58 -10.54 -13.09
N PRO A 110 -1.15 -11.72 -12.82
CA PRO A 110 -0.45 -12.98 -13.03
C PRO A 110 0.09 -13.00 -14.47
N GLY A 111 1.41 -13.15 -14.56
CA GLY A 111 2.18 -12.76 -15.73
C GLY A 111 1.74 -13.34 -17.06
N THR A 112 1.90 -12.53 -18.09
CA THR A 112 2.20 -12.99 -19.45
C THR A 112 3.58 -12.47 -19.83
N ARG A 113 4.61 -13.07 -19.21
CA ARG A 113 5.95 -13.07 -19.77
C ARG A 113 6.10 -14.37 -20.55
N THR A 114 5.80 -14.32 -21.85
CA THR A 114 6.35 -15.30 -22.78
C THR A 114 7.52 -14.62 -23.47
N PRO A 115 8.75 -15.15 -23.35
CA PRO A 115 9.87 -14.63 -24.09
C PRO A 115 9.74 -15.01 -25.57
N ASP A 116 10.29 -14.12 -26.38
CA ASP A 116 10.66 -14.29 -27.77
C ASP A 116 11.22 -15.70 -28.08
N THR A 117 10.74 -16.30 -29.16
CA THR A 117 11.58 -17.20 -29.95
C THR A 117 11.30 -16.90 -31.41
N GLY A 118 12.09 -15.97 -31.96
CA GLY A 118 12.38 -15.96 -33.38
C GLY A 118 12.83 -17.35 -33.84
N ALA A 119 12.00 -17.99 -34.65
CA ALA A 119 12.42 -19.06 -35.55
C ALA A 119 12.27 -18.53 -36.97
N ALA A 120 13.35 -17.90 -37.45
CA ALA A 120 13.57 -17.71 -38.87
C ALA A 120 13.98 -19.06 -39.48
N GLU A 121 13.59 -19.21 -40.76
CA GLU A 121 14.11 -20.16 -41.75
C GLU A 121 13.60 -21.61 -41.72
N ALA A 122 12.74 -21.94 -42.70
CA ALA A 122 13.14 -22.82 -43.81
C ALA A 122 12.02 -22.99 -44.86
N GLY A 123 12.30 -22.57 -46.10
CA GLY A 123 12.03 -23.41 -47.28
C GLY A 123 10.72 -23.23 -48.07
N GLY A 124 10.82 -22.59 -49.24
CA GLY A 124 10.05 -22.88 -50.47
C GLY A 124 9.33 -21.66 -51.07
N PRO A 125 9.17 -21.54 -52.42
CA PRO A 125 9.47 -22.48 -53.51
C PRO A 125 10.32 -21.80 -54.63
N PRO A 126 10.55 -22.44 -55.80
CA PRO A 126 9.55 -22.40 -56.88
C PRO A 126 9.09 -23.79 -57.37
#